data_AF-A0A831LT73-F1
#
_entry.id   AF-A0A831LT73-F1
#
_cell.length_a   1.000
_cell.length_b   1.000
_cell.length_c   1.000
_cell.angle_alpha   90.00
_cell.angle_beta   90.00
_cell.angle_gamma   90.00
#
_symmetry.space_group_name_H-M   'P 1'
#
loop_
_entity.id
_entity.type
_entity.pdbx_description
1 polymer ?
#
loop_
_entity_poly.entity_id
_entity_poly.type
_entity_poly.pdbx_seq_one_letter_code
_entity_poly.pdbx_strand_id
1 'polypeptide(L)'
;MVSVSIPLFRKKYKAAEREAQLMQESFSLQKKNVLNTLVSEFDRAKFEMQQQQQLVQLYDEQIQTTQQSLNLLFSAYGNSGKEFEEVLRMQQQLLQYEKNKASALTEFQVAQAKIKTLTTKTFDNENK
;
A
#
# COMPACT_ATOMS: atom_id res chain seq x y z
N MET A 1 22.88 27.49 -56.88
CA MET A 1 24.26 27.37 -56.34
C MET A 1 24.17 26.64 -55.00
N VAL A 2 24.85 25.51 -54.86
CA VAL A 2 24.94 24.77 -53.60
C VAL A 2 26.24 25.20 -52.91
N SER A 3 26.14 25.61 -51.64
CA SER A 3 27.28 26.01 -50.81
C SER A 3 27.56 24.90 -49.79
N VAL A 4 28.81 24.44 -49.74
CA VAL A 4 29.29 23.45 -48.76
C VAL A 4 30.29 24.13 -47.85
N SER A 5 30.05 24.09 -46.53
CA SER A 5 30.93 24.67 -45.51
C SER A 5 31.42 23.59 -44.56
N ILE A 6 32.74 23.49 -44.39
CA ILE A 6 33.39 22.51 -43.51
C ILE A 6 33.95 23.25 -42.29
N PRO A 7 33.45 22.97 -41.07
CA PRO A 7 33.92 23.66 -39.87
C PRO A 7 35.31 23.17 -39.44
N LEU A 8 36.26 24.11 -39.32
CA LEU A 8 37.64 23.87 -38.87
C LEU A 8 37.74 23.75 -37.34
N PHE A 9 36.94 24.50 -36.57
CA PHE A 9 36.91 24.44 -35.09
C PHE A 9 35.67 23.68 -34.59
N ARG A 10 35.87 22.50 -34.00
CA ARG A 10 34.77 21.58 -33.64
C ARG A 10 34.43 21.52 -32.15
N LYS A 11 35.00 22.38 -31.30
CA LYS A 11 34.78 22.33 -29.84
C LYS A 11 33.30 22.46 -29.44
N LYS A 12 32.54 23.38 -30.07
CA LYS A 12 31.09 23.56 -29.84
C LYS A 12 30.29 22.31 -30.24
N TYR A 13 30.60 21.72 -31.39
CA TYR A 13 29.91 20.50 -31.87
C TYR A 13 30.21 19.29 -30.97
N LYS A 14 31.46 19.13 -30.52
CA LYS A 14 31.82 18.09 -29.54
C LYS A 14 31.10 18.26 -28.20
N ALA A 15 30.89 19.50 -27.76
CA ALA A 15 30.13 19.78 -26.54
C ALA A 15 28.64 19.42 -26.72
N ALA A 16 28.03 19.80 -27.84
CA ALA A 16 26.65 19.45 -28.16
C ALA A 16 26.44 17.92 -28.32
N GLU A 17 27.41 17.21 -28.91
CA GLU A 17 27.40 15.75 -28.98
C GLU A 17 27.44 15.13 -27.58
N ARG A 18 28.32 15.63 -26.70
CA ARG A 18 28.42 15.16 -25.32
C ARG A 18 27.17 15.47 -24.50
N GLU A 19 26.55 16.62 -24.71
CA GLU A 19 25.26 16.99 -24.11
C GLU A 19 24.16 16.02 -24.55
N ALA A 20 24.07 15.71 -25.84
CA ALA A 20 23.10 14.74 -26.36
C ALA A 20 23.32 13.33 -25.78
N GLN A 21 24.58 12.90 -25.61
CA GLN A 21 24.92 11.63 -24.95
C GLN A 21 24.47 11.61 -23.49
N LEU A 22 24.75 12.68 -22.72
CA LEU A 22 24.31 12.81 -21.33
C LEU A 22 22.78 12.86 -21.22
N MET A 23 22.10 13.51 -22.16
CA MET A 23 20.65 13.56 -22.21
C MET A 23 20.07 12.15 -22.47
N GLN A 24 20.63 11.39 -23.40
CA GLN A 24 20.24 10.00 -23.65
C GLN A 24 20.44 9.13 -22.40
N GLU A 25 21.58 9.26 -21.73
CA GLU A 25 21.85 8.57 -20.46
C GLU A 25 20.83 8.95 -19.39
N SER A 26 20.50 10.25 -19.27
CA SER A 26 19.50 10.73 -18.32
C SER A 26 18.13 10.09 -18.56
N PHE A 27 17.70 9.94 -19.81
CA PHE A 27 16.43 9.28 -20.14
C PHE A 27 16.45 7.78 -19.82
N SER A 28 17.59 7.11 -20.04
CA SER A 28 17.77 5.71 -19.64
C SER A 28 17.65 5.53 -18.12
N LEU A 29 18.30 6.42 -17.35
CA LEU A 29 18.23 6.42 -15.89
C LEU A 29 16.82 6.76 -15.37
N GLN A 30 16.15 7.74 -15.98
CA GLN A 30 14.76 8.07 -15.65
C GLN A 30 13.82 6.89 -15.89
N LYS A 31 13.94 6.22 -17.05
CA LYS A 31 13.17 5.00 -17.33
C LYS A 31 13.40 3.92 -16.29
N LYS A 32 14.66 3.68 -15.92
CA LYS A 32 15.02 2.70 -14.87
C LYS A 32 14.42 3.10 -13.51
N ASN A 33 14.47 4.38 -13.16
CA ASN A 33 13.91 4.89 -11.92
C ASN A 33 12.38 4.68 -11.87
N VAL A 34 11.66 5.02 -12.94
CA VAL A 34 10.21 4.80 -13.04
C VAL A 34 9.86 3.32 -12.84
N LEU A 35 10.61 2.41 -13.49
CA LEU A 35 10.40 0.96 -13.32
C LEU A 35 10.66 0.51 -11.87
N ASN A 36 11.75 0.96 -11.27
CA ASN A 36 12.09 0.61 -9.89
C ASN A 36 11.05 1.12 -8.89
N THR A 37 10.57 2.35 -9.08
CA THR A 37 9.51 2.94 -8.25
C THR A 37 8.21 2.16 -8.39
N LEU A 38 7.81 1.79 -9.61
CA LEU A 38 6.60 1.01 -9.84
C LEU A 38 6.66 -0.37 -9.15
N VAL A 39 7.80 -1.07 -9.26
CA VAL A 39 8.02 -2.35 -8.58
C VAL A 39 7.96 -2.18 -7.06
N SER A 40 8.65 -1.17 -6.54
CA SER A 40 8.68 -0.87 -5.10
C SER A 40 7.28 -0.56 -4.55
N GLU A 41 6.49 0.26 -5.25
CA GLU A 41 5.12 0.59 -4.87
C GLU A 41 4.20 -0.63 -4.89
N PHE A 42 4.35 -1.49 -5.89
CA PHE A 42 3.60 -2.74 -6.00
C PHE A 42 3.93 -3.70 -4.84
N ASP A 43 5.21 -3.93 -4.58
CA ASP A 43 5.66 -4.81 -3.50
C ASP A 43 5.20 -4.30 -2.14
N ARG A 44 5.26 -2.98 -1.92
CA ARG A 44 4.75 -2.35 -0.71
C ARG A 44 3.24 -2.55 -0.57
N ALA A 45 2.46 -2.29 -1.63
CA ALA A 45 1.00 -2.45 -1.57
C ALA A 45 0.60 -3.91 -1.32
N LYS A 46 1.32 -4.86 -1.90
CA LYS A 46 1.13 -6.30 -1.65
C LYS A 46 1.46 -6.67 -0.21
N PHE A 47 2.57 -6.17 0.33
CA PHE A 47 2.93 -6.38 1.73
C PHE A 47 1.89 -5.79 2.68
N GLU A 48 1.45 -4.54 2.46
CA GLU A 48 0.38 -3.89 3.21
C GLU A 48 -0.88 -4.75 3.19
N MET A 49 -1.30 -5.24 2.02
CA MET A 49 -2.47 -6.13 1.90
C MET A 49 -2.32 -7.41 2.74
N GLN A 50 -1.16 -8.09 2.68
CA GLN A 50 -0.93 -9.31 3.45
C GLN A 50 -0.92 -9.05 4.96
N GLN A 51 -0.30 -7.96 5.40
CA GLN A 51 -0.29 -7.55 6.80
C GLN A 51 -1.72 -7.31 7.31
N GLN A 52 -2.54 -6.57 6.56
CA GLN A 52 -3.92 -6.31 6.95
C GLN A 52 -4.76 -7.58 7.01
N GLN A 53 -4.55 -8.53 6.10
CA GLN A 53 -5.20 -9.84 6.15
C GLN A 53 -4.86 -10.60 7.44
N GLN A 54 -3.59 -10.60 7.86
CA GLN A 54 -3.16 -11.22 9.11
C GLN A 54 -3.78 -10.52 10.32
N LEU A 55 -3.86 -9.19 10.32
CA LEU A 55 -4.52 -8.44 11.39
C LEU A 55 -6.01 -8.77 11.51
N VAL A 56 -6.72 -8.92 10.39
CA VAL A 56 -8.12 -9.35 10.39
C VAL A 56 -8.28 -10.71 11.05
N GLN A 57 -7.44 -11.69 10.67
CA GLN A 57 -7.47 -13.03 11.28
C GLN A 57 -7.17 -12.98 12.78
N LEU A 58 -6.18 -12.19 13.20
CA LEU A 58 -5.83 -12.00 14.60
C LEU A 58 -6.97 -11.38 15.40
N TYR A 59 -7.68 -10.39 14.85
CA TYR A 59 -8.82 -9.79 15.52
C TYR A 59 -10.03 -10.73 15.58
N ASP A 60 -10.22 -11.59 14.58
CA ASP A 60 -11.23 -12.64 14.63
C ASP A 60 -11.02 -13.61 15.80
N GLU A 61 -9.78 -14.06 16.00
CA GLU A 61 -9.42 -14.92 17.13
C GLU A 61 -9.61 -14.21 18.48
N GLN A 62 -9.23 -12.93 18.57
CA GLN A 62 -9.41 -12.13 19.78
C GLN A 62 -10.88 -11.89 20.10
N ILE A 63 -11.71 -11.58 19.10
CA ILE A 63 -13.18 -11.43 19.26
C ILE A 63 -13.78 -12.72 19.79
N GLN A 64 -13.44 -13.87 19.18
CA GLN A 64 -13.95 -15.18 19.61
C GLN A 64 -13.57 -15.47 21.07
N THR A 65 -12.30 -15.26 21.41
CA THR A 65 -11.79 -15.52 22.77
C THR A 65 -12.43 -14.58 23.79
N THR A 66 -12.53 -13.28 23.49
CA THR A 66 -13.16 -12.30 24.37
C THR A 66 -14.65 -12.58 24.56
N GLN A 67 -15.36 -13.00 23.51
CA GLN A 67 -16.77 -13.38 23.62
C GLN A 67 -16.96 -14.59 24.54
N GLN A 68 -16.08 -15.61 24.45
CA GLN A 68 -16.12 -16.76 25.35
C GLN A 68 -15.89 -16.35 26.81
N SER A 69 -14.88 -15.51 27.07
CA SER A 69 -14.60 -14.97 28.40
C SER A 69 -15.77 -14.15 28.94
N LEU A 70 -16.39 -13.32 28.09
CA LEU A 70 -17.54 -12.50 28.47
C LEU A 70 -18.76 -13.37 28.85
N ASN A 71 -19.00 -14.48 28.14
CA ASN A 71 -20.07 -15.43 28.49
C ASN A 71 -19.85 -16.07 29.86
N LEU A 72 -18.60 -16.38 30.21
CA LEU A 72 -18.24 -16.90 31.54
C LEU A 72 -18.48 -15.84 32.63
N LEU A 73 -18.08 -14.59 32.38
CA LEU A 73 -18.30 -13.47 33.31
C LEU A 73 -19.79 -13.18 33.51
N PHE A 74 -20.61 -13.23 32.46
CA PHE A 74 -22.06 -13.10 32.59
C PHE A 74 -22.66 -14.19 33.47
N SER A 75 -22.20 -15.43 33.32
CA SER A 75 -22.65 -16.57 34.14
C SER A 75 -22.26 -16.38 35.62
N ALA A 76 -21.04 -15.90 35.89
CA ALA A 76 -20.56 -15.62 37.24
C ALA A 76 -21.30 -14.44 37.90
N TYR A 77 -21.56 -13.37 37.13
CA TYR A 77 -22.35 -12.22 37.56
C TYR A 77 -23.79 -12.62 37.89
N GLY A 78 -24.45 -13.41 37.04
CA GLY A 78 -25.83 -13.88 37.28
C GLY A 78 -25.97 -14.71 38.56
N ASN A 79 -24.90 -15.42 38.96
CA ASN A 79 -24.90 -16.26 40.16
C ASN A 79 -24.52 -15.52 41.46
N SER A 80 -23.70 -14.46 41.38
CA SER A 80 -23.13 -13.80 42.57
C SER A 80 -23.46 -12.31 42.71
N GLY A 81 -23.89 -11.65 41.64
CA GLY A 81 -24.14 -10.20 41.55
C GLY A 81 -22.89 -9.32 41.67
N LYS A 82 -21.70 -9.91 41.84
CA LYS A 82 -20.41 -9.20 41.96
C LYS A 82 -19.72 -9.12 40.59
N GLU A 83 -18.80 -8.17 40.42
CA GLU A 83 -17.93 -8.04 39.23
C GLU A 83 -18.56 -7.46 37.93
N PHE A 84 -19.61 -6.63 38.05
CA PHE A 84 -20.18 -5.91 36.89
C PHE A 84 -19.14 -5.06 36.13
N GLU A 85 -18.17 -4.48 36.84
CA GLU A 85 -17.10 -3.68 36.22
C GLU A 85 -16.24 -4.50 35.25
N GLU A 86 -15.95 -5.76 35.59
CA GLU A 86 -15.18 -6.67 34.74
C GLU A 86 -15.96 -7.07 33.48
N VAL A 87 -17.27 -7.29 33.62
CA VAL A 87 -18.19 -7.48 32.47
C VAL A 87 -18.16 -6.27 31.54
N LEU A 88 -18.27 -5.05 32.10
CA LEU A 88 -18.24 -3.81 31.32
C LEU A 88 -16.90 -3.62 30.62
N ARG A 89 -15.77 -3.92 31.29
CA ARG A 89 -14.42 -3.82 30.72
C ARG A 89 -14.25 -4.78 29.55
N MET A 90 -14.71 -6.02 29.68
CA MET A 90 -14.64 -7.01 28.60
C MET A 90 -15.52 -6.64 27.40
N GLN A 91 -16.71 -6.08 27.63
CA GLN A 91 -17.54 -5.56 26.54
C GLN A 91 -16.84 -4.41 25.77
N GLN A 92 -16.19 -3.49 26.48
CA GLN A 92 -15.43 -2.41 25.85
C GLN A 92 -14.25 -2.96 25.04
N GLN A 93 -13.56 -3.97 25.56
CA GLN A 93 -12.46 -4.63 24.85
C GLN A 93 -12.93 -5.36 23.59
N LEU A 94 -14.07 -6.07 23.67
CA LEU A 94 -14.70 -6.70 22.51
C LEU A 94 -15.00 -5.68 21.40
N LEU A 95 -15.66 -4.57 21.78
CA LEU A 95 -15.99 -3.49 20.84
C LEU A 95 -14.74 -2.87 20.20
N GLN A 96 -13.66 -2.74 20.98
CA GLN A 96 -12.38 -2.25 20.46
C GLN A 96 -11.79 -3.20 19.41
N TYR A 97 -11.86 -4.52 19.62
CA TYR A 97 -11.41 -5.49 18.63
C TYR A 97 -12.28 -5.50 17.37
N GLU A 98 -13.60 -5.42 17.51
CA GLU A 98 -14.51 -5.29 16.35
C GLU A 98 -14.20 -4.04 15.53
N LYS A 99 -13.97 -2.90 16.18
CA LYS A 99 -13.56 -1.65 15.53
C LYS A 99 -12.22 -1.82 14.80
N ASN A 100 -11.24 -2.43 15.45
CA ASN A 100 -9.92 -2.65 14.85
C ASN A 100 -10.00 -3.60 13.64
N LYS A 101 -10.80 -4.66 13.72
CA LYS A 101 -11.09 -5.56 12.59
C LYS A 101 -11.70 -4.80 11.42
N ALA A 102 -12.68 -3.94 11.68
CA ALA A 102 -13.31 -3.12 10.65
C ALA A 102 -12.29 -2.20 9.97
N SER A 103 -11.43 -1.53 10.73
CA SER A 103 -10.33 -0.72 10.18
C SER A 103 -9.33 -1.55 9.36
N ALA A 104 -8.92 -2.72 9.84
CA ALA A 104 -8.01 -3.59 9.09
C ALA A 104 -8.65 -4.07 7.76
N LEU A 105 -9.96 -4.36 7.76
CA LEU A 105 -10.69 -4.69 6.54
C LEU A 105 -10.75 -3.51 5.56
N THR A 106 -10.97 -2.29 6.01
CA THR A 106 -10.97 -1.12 5.12
C THR A 106 -9.59 -0.88 4.53
N GLU A 107 -8.53 -0.98 5.33
CA GLU A 107 -7.15 -0.87 4.87
C GLU A 107 -6.77 -1.97 3.88
N PHE A 108 -7.23 -3.22 4.11
CA PHE A 108 -7.07 -4.33 3.17
C PHE A 108 -7.71 -4.03 1.80
N GLN A 109 -8.93 -3.48 1.79
CA GLN A 109 -9.61 -3.11 0.54
C GLN A 109 -8.92 -1.93 -0.17
N VAL A 110 -8.41 -0.95 0.59
CA VAL A 110 -7.61 0.14 0.04
C VAL A 110 -6.32 -0.38 -0.59
N ALA A 111 -5.63 -1.31 0.07
CA ALA A 111 -4.41 -1.93 -0.47
C ALA A 111 -4.70 -2.72 -1.77
N GLN A 112 -5.79 -3.49 -1.81
CA GLN A 112 -6.24 -4.15 -3.04
C GLN A 112 -6.54 -3.15 -4.16
N ALA A 113 -7.21 -2.04 -3.84
CA ALA A 113 -7.48 -0.99 -4.82
C ALA A 113 -6.19 -0.35 -5.35
N LYS A 114 -5.20 -0.09 -4.49
CA LYS A 114 -3.87 0.39 -4.90
C LYS A 114 -3.19 -0.59 -5.86
N ILE A 115 -3.15 -1.88 -5.53
CA ILE A 115 -2.58 -2.92 -6.40
C ILE A 115 -3.30 -2.94 -7.76
N LYS A 116 -4.63 -2.86 -7.74
CA LYS A 116 -5.44 -2.77 -8.96
C LYS A 116 -5.05 -1.55 -9.79
N THR A 117 -4.91 -0.37 -9.19
CA THR A 117 -4.48 0.84 -9.90
C THR A 117 -3.08 0.71 -10.50
N LEU A 118 -2.13 0.12 -9.77
CA LEU A 118 -0.75 -0.10 -10.26
C LEU A 118 -0.68 -1.15 -11.39
N THR A 119 -1.57 -2.15 -11.37
CA THR A 119 -1.57 -3.27 -12.32
C THR A 119 -2.49 -3.03 -13.52
N THR A 120 -3.53 -2.22 -13.36
CA THR A 120 -4.45 -1.88 -14.45
C THR A 120 -3.67 -1.06 -15.45
N LYS A 121 -3.31 -1.69 -16.56
CA LYS A 121 -2.92 -0.98 -17.77
C LYS A 121 -4.08 -0.07 -18.14
N THR A 122 -4.00 1.22 -17.82
CA THR A 122 -4.80 2.25 -18.46
C THR A 122 -4.33 2.38 -19.91
N PHE A 123 -4.73 1.40 -20.73
CA PHE A 123 -4.82 1.53 -22.18
C PHE A 123 -6.24 1.92 -22.63
N ASP A 124 -7.11 2.38 -21.72
CA ASP A 124 -8.36 3.04 -22.10
C ASP A 124 -8.13 4.56 -22.24
N ASN A 125 -7.26 4.91 -23.17
CA ASN A 125 -7.40 6.14 -23.92
C ASN A 125 -7.79 5.76 -25.34
N GLU A 126 -8.90 5.02 -25.47
CA GLU A 126 -9.59 4.89 -26.74
C GLU A 126 -10.25 6.23 -27.04
N ASN A 127 -9.58 6.97 -27.93
CA ASN A 127 -10.09 8.02 -28.79
C ASN A 127 -11.63 8.12 -28.83
N LYS A 128 -12.14 9.26 -28.36
CA LYS A 128 -13.31 9.92 -28.96
C LYS A 128 -12.96 11.35 -29.30
#